data_AF-A0A7K5LS57-F1
#
_entry.id   AF-A0A7K5LS57-F1
#
_cell.length_a   1.000
_cell.length_b   1.000
_cell.length_c   1.000
_cell.angle_alpha   90.00
_cell.angle_beta   90.00
_cell.angle_gamma   90.00
#
_symmetry.space_group_name_H-M   'P 1'
#
loop_
_entity.id
_entity.type
_entity.pdbx_description
1 polymer ?
#
loop_
_entity_poly.entity_id
_entity_poly.type
_entity_poly.pdbx_seq_one_letter_code
_entity_poly.pdbx_strand_id
1 'polypeptide(L)'
;LPGFLQASSSFEVKDSSGKVCIIADLTVAFSVEYKNNGQKQFVRFFLPQNASVDSQSSCGKDNASHPVLILDFGAGHSLSLNFSESADKYQVEELVFHYNLSDATLFPNSTAGDVKTVSHKSIIQARRGTKYRCINSKHISMRTVNVTFSNVTLEAYLTNGTFSVNKTECPEDMVPTTTVLPTTPKQTTSQAPATSPAPTSSPANPAVGKYNVTGPNGTCILAYMGLQLNITYPKKDEKMGLDLLNFIPQNTTSSGTCNNTSALLNLTFEKTRVIFQFALNASAEKFFLQGVSVSTTLPPDAKNPNFGASNNSISGLRASVGNSYKCNSEENLQITDQALVNVFNVQVQVFKIDGDKFGPVEECQLDENNMLIPIIVGAALAGLVLIVLIAYLIGRKRSHAGYQTI
;
A
#
# COMPACT_ATOMS: atom_id res chain seq x y z
N LEU A 1 -20.55 10.52 -12.65
CA LEU A 1 -20.91 9.81 -11.40
C LEU A 1 -19.95 10.29 -10.31
N PRO A 2 -20.45 10.65 -9.12
CA PRO A 2 -19.64 11.21 -8.05
C PRO A 2 -18.66 10.15 -7.54
N GLY A 3 -17.39 10.52 -7.41
CA GLY A 3 -16.36 9.68 -6.82
C GLY A 3 -16.61 9.54 -5.33
N PHE A 4 -17.15 8.39 -4.91
CA PHE A 4 -17.13 7.99 -3.52
C PHE A 4 -15.70 7.58 -3.17
N LEU A 5 -15.09 8.32 -2.24
CA LEU A 5 -13.99 7.82 -1.42
C LEU A 5 -14.47 6.53 -0.78
N GLN A 6 -13.85 5.40 -1.10
CA GLN A 6 -14.25 4.14 -0.51
C GLN A 6 -13.66 4.02 0.89
N ALA A 7 -14.51 4.20 1.90
CA ALA A 7 -14.19 3.94 3.29
C ALA A 7 -14.07 2.43 3.56
N SER A 8 -13.29 2.06 4.58
CA SER A 8 -13.23 0.67 5.08
C SER A 8 -14.62 0.19 5.48
N SER A 9 -15.02 -1.01 5.06
CA SER A 9 -16.29 -1.61 5.43
C SER A 9 -16.10 -2.53 6.64
N SER A 10 -17.05 -2.48 7.58
CA SER A 10 -17.03 -3.22 8.84
C SER A 10 -17.95 -4.42 8.78
N PHE A 11 -17.46 -5.58 9.20
CA PHE A 11 -18.18 -6.85 9.18
C PHE A 11 -18.06 -7.57 10.52
N GLU A 12 -19.16 -8.14 11.00
CA GLU A 12 -19.22 -8.88 12.27
C GLU A 12 -19.82 -10.27 12.05
N VAL A 13 -19.17 -11.30 12.58
CA VAL A 13 -19.73 -12.67 12.66
C VAL A 13 -20.15 -12.94 14.09
N LYS A 14 -21.40 -13.41 14.25
CA LYS A 14 -22.03 -13.71 15.54
C LYS A 14 -22.36 -15.19 15.62
N ASP A 15 -22.23 -15.77 16.80
CA ASP A 15 -22.71 -17.12 17.05
C ASP A 15 -24.23 -17.15 17.28
N SER A 16 -24.79 -18.33 17.48
CA SER A 16 -26.22 -18.52 17.76
C SER A 16 -26.70 -17.86 19.06
N SER A 17 -25.79 -17.50 19.96
CA SER A 17 -26.09 -16.76 21.20
C SER A 17 -26.02 -15.23 21.02
N GLY A 18 -25.62 -14.75 19.84
CA GLY A 18 -25.44 -13.34 19.53
C GLY A 18 -24.08 -12.78 19.91
N LYS A 19 -23.14 -13.63 20.36
CA LYS A 19 -21.77 -13.20 20.72
C LYS A 19 -20.92 -13.06 19.46
N VAL A 20 -20.24 -11.92 19.33
CA VAL A 20 -19.33 -11.64 18.21
C VAL A 20 -18.03 -12.41 18.39
N CYS A 21 -17.61 -13.11 17.33
CA CYS A 21 -16.40 -13.92 17.30
C CYS A 21 -15.39 -13.47 16.24
N ILE A 22 -15.83 -12.71 15.23
CA ILE A 22 -14.97 -12.09 14.21
C ILE A 22 -15.44 -10.64 14.03
N ILE A 23 -14.49 -9.70 14.01
CA ILE A 23 -14.72 -8.33 13.55
C ILE A 23 -13.67 -8.02 12.49
N ALA A 24 -14.11 -7.50 11.35
CA ALA A 24 -13.25 -7.19 10.23
C ALA A 24 -13.63 -5.84 9.60
N ASP A 25 -12.74 -4.87 9.75
CA ASP A 25 -12.75 -3.61 9.03
C ASP A 25 -11.74 -3.73 7.89
N LEU A 26 -12.17 -3.65 6.64
CA LEU A 26 -11.27 -3.86 5.51
C LEU A 26 -11.68 -3.08 4.26
N THR A 27 -10.67 -2.68 3.50
CA THR A 27 -10.81 -2.22 2.12
C THR A 27 -10.18 -3.27 1.23
N VAL A 28 -10.93 -3.75 0.23
CA VAL A 28 -10.45 -4.79 -0.68
C VAL A 28 -10.67 -4.36 -2.12
N ALA A 29 -9.61 -4.48 -2.91
CA ALA A 29 -9.66 -4.32 -4.36
C ALA A 29 -9.37 -5.66 -5.04
N PHE A 30 -10.13 -5.96 -6.09
CA PHE A 30 -10.00 -7.15 -6.91
C PHE A 30 -9.53 -6.74 -8.30
N SER A 31 -8.59 -7.51 -8.86
CA SER A 31 -8.18 -7.44 -10.25
C SER A 31 -8.26 -8.85 -10.83
N VAL A 32 -9.24 -9.07 -11.71
CA VAL A 32 -9.54 -10.41 -12.26
C VAL A 32 -9.21 -10.43 -13.75
N GLU A 33 -8.39 -11.39 -14.17
CA GLU A 33 -8.18 -11.74 -15.57
C GLU A 33 -9.29 -12.68 -16.05
N TYR A 34 -9.99 -12.33 -17.13
CA TYR A 34 -11.01 -13.15 -17.75
C TYR A 34 -10.91 -13.14 -19.29
N LYS A 35 -11.64 -14.04 -19.95
CA LYS A 35 -11.64 -14.16 -21.42
C LYS A 35 -12.92 -13.59 -22.02
N ASN A 36 -12.74 -12.65 -22.95
CA ASN A 36 -13.80 -12.08 -23.77
C ASN A 36 -13.50 -12.41 -25.24
N ASN A 37 -14.36 -13.19 -25.88
CA ASN A 37 -14.21 -13.64 -27.28
C ASN A 37 -12.80 -14.18 -27.61
N GLY A 38 -12.21 -14.93 -26.67
CA GLY A 38 -10.87 -15.51 -26.80
C GLY A 38 -9.70 -14.58 -26.47
N GLN A 39 -9.93 -13.27 -26.27
CA GLN A 39 -8.92 -12.32 -25.81
C GLN A 39 -8.90 -12.19 -24.28
N LYS A 40 -7.71 -11.99 -23.72
CA LYS A 40 -7.51 -11.76 -22.29
C LYS A 40 -7.87 -10.32 -21.94
N GLN A 41 -8.72 -10.15 -20.93
CA GLN A 41 -9.17 -8.86 -20.42
C GLN A 41 -9.02 -8.83 -18.90
N PHE A 42 -8.86 -7.64 -18.34
CA PHE A 42 -8.83 -7.43 -16.89
C PHE A 42 -10.01 -6.55 -16.46
N VAL A 43 -10.65 -6.91 -15.35
CA VAL A 43 -11.56 -6.01 -14.63
C VAL A 43 -10.96 -5.68 -13.27
N ARG A 44 -11.10 -4.42 -12.86
CA ARG A 44 -10.76 -3.96 -11.52
C ARG A 44 -11.98 -3.38 -10.86
N PHE A 45 -12.27 -3.84 -9.65
CA PHE A 45 -13.36 -3.34 -8.84
C PHE A 45 -13.01 -3.47 -7.37
N PHE A 46 -13.74 -2.75 -6.53
CA PHE A 46 -13.58 -2.82 -5.10
C PHE A 46 -14.70 -3.64 -4.48
N LEU A 47 -14.48 -4.17 -3.27
CA LEU A 47 -15.54 -4.76 -2.47
C LEU A 47 -16.64 -3.71 -2.29
N PRO A 48 -17.85 -3.92 -2.81
CA PRO A 48 -18.84 -2.86 -2.85
C PRO A 48 -19.43 -2.62 -1.45
N GLN A 49 -19.97 -1.42 -1.23
CA GLN A 49 -20.52 -1.03 0.09
C GLN A 49 -21.75 -1.86 0.52
N ASN A 50 -22.41 -2.52 -0.42
CA ASN A 50 -23.53 -3.43 -0.15
C ASN A 50 -23.07 -4.87 0.18
N ALA A 51 -21.77 -5.12 0.28
CA ALA A 51 -21.26 -6.39 0.77
C ALA A 51 -21.82 -6.70 2.16
N SER A 52 -22.12 -7.97 2.42
CA SER A 52 -22.71 -8.43 3.66
C SER A 52 -22.09 -9.75 4.11
N VAL A 53 -22.22 -10.05 5.40
CA VAL A 53 -21.76 -11.33 5.94
C VAL A 53 -22.73 -12.42 5.52
N ASP A 54 -22.23 -13.42 4.78
CA ASP A 54 -23.04 -14.54 4.33
C ASP A 54 -23.45 -15.42 5.52
N SER A 55 -24.62 -16.05 5.42
CA SER A 55 -25.18 -17.00 6.39
C SER A 55 -24.28 -18.21 6.72
N GLN A 56 -23.35 -18.55 5.82
CA GLN A 56 -22.37 -19.61 5.99
C GLN A 56 -21.16 -19.19 6.83
N SER A 57 -21.02 -17.88 7.11
CA SER A 57 -20.02 -17.38 8.07
C SER A 57 -20.30 -17.97 9.45
N SER A 58 -19.25 -18.33 10.17
CA SER A 58 -19.38 -19.06 11.43
C SER A 58 -18.29 -18.70 12.40
N CYS A 59 -18.61 -18.76 13.69
CA CYS A 59 -17.64 -18.66 14.77
C CYS A 59 -16.82 -19.93 14.98
N GLY A 60 -17.10 -20.98 14.21
CA GLY A 60 -16.56 -22.30 14.49
C GLY A 60 -17.18 -22.91 15.75
N LYS A 61 -16.67 -24.08 16.14
CA LYS A 61 -16.99 -24.75 17.40
C LYS A 61 -15.67 -25.13 18.05
N ASP A 62 -15.52 -24.86 19.34
CA ASP A 62 -14.30 -25.16 20.11
C ASP A 62 -13.78 -26.56 19.78
N ASN A 63 -12.55 -26.64 19.25
CA ASN A 63 -11.84 -27.85 18.83
C ASN A 63 -12.43 -28.69 17.66
N ALA A 64 -13.54 -28.30 17.05
CA ALA A 64 -14.17 -29.04 15.94
C ALA A 64 -14.16 -28.30 14.59
N SER A 65 -14.23 -26.97 14.62
CA SER A 65 -14.13 -26.16 13.40
C SER A 65 -13.64 -24.74 13.73
N HIS A 66 -12.86 -24.17 12.83
CA HIS A 66 -12.37 -22.80 12.97
C HIS A 66 -13.38 -21.78 12.45
N PRO A 67 -13.30 -20.51 12.92
CA PRO A 67 -14.13 -19.43 12.41
C PRO A 67 -13.90 -19.20 10.91
N VAL A 68 -14.95 -18.77 10.24
CA VAL A 68 -14.93 -18.41 8.82
C VAL A 68 -15.74 -17.14 8.62
N LEU A 69 -15.17 -16.17 7.91
CA LEU A 69 -15.86 -14.96 7.46
C LEU A 69 -16.07 -15.05 5.96
N ILE A 70 -17.32 -15.05 5.51
CA ILE A 70 -17.68 -15.02 4.09
C ILE A 70 -18.39 -13.71 3.81
N LEU A 71 -17.84 -12.91 2.92
CA LEU A 71 -18.41 -11.66 2.44
C LEU A 71 -19.11 -11.94 1.11
N ASP A 72 -20.44 -11.91 1.09
CA ASP A 72 -21.23 -11.94 -0.13
C ASP A 72 -21.49 -10.52 -0.61
N PHE A 73 -21.30 -10.27 -1.90
CA PHE A 73 -21.55 -8.96 -2.49
C PHE A 73 -22.36 -9.04 -3.78
N GLY A 74 -23.23 -10.06 -3.86
CA GLY A 74 -24.22 -10.22 -4.92
C GLY A 74 -23.68 -10.85 -6.20
N ALA A 75 -24.62 -11.17 -7.11
CA ALA A 75 -24.36 -11.78 -8.41
C ALA A 75 -23.52 -13.07 -8.40
N GLY A 76 -23.40 -13.75 -7.25
CA GLY A 76 -22.60 -14.97 -7.09
C GLY A 76 -21.12 -14.73 -6.81
N HIS A 77 -20.75 -13.54 -6.36
CA HIS A 77 -19.39 -13.23 -5.93
C HIS A 77 -19.27 -13.25 -4.40
N SER A 78 -18.22 -13.87 -3.89
CA SER A 78 -17.92 -13.85 -2.46
C SER A 78 -16.43 -13.95 -2.14
N LEU A 79 -16.05 -13.43 -0.98
CA LEU A 79 -14.69 -13.51 -0.43
C LEU A 79 -14.74 -14.19 0.94
N SER A 80 -14.08 -15.33 1.08
CA SER A 80 -13.98 -16.09 2.33
C SER A 80 -12.59 -15.96 2.95
N LEU A 81 -12.55 -15.63 4.24
CA LEU A 81 -11.37 -15.70 5.10
C LEU A 81 -11.56 -16.88 6.05
N ASN A 82 -10.81 -17.95 5.84
CA ASN A 82 -10.81 -19.13 6.68
C ASN A 82 -9.73 -18.97 7.74
N PHE A 83 -10.10 -18.99 9.01
CA PHE A 83 -9.15 -18.79 10.11
C PHE A 83 -8.59 -20.11 10.60
N SER A 84 -7.40 -20.04 11.18
CA SER A 84 -6.89 -21.08 12.06
C SER A 84 -6.20 -20.47 13.27
N GLU A 85 -6.05 -21.27 14.31
CA GLU A 85 -5.39 -20.86 15.54
C GLU A 85 -4.31 -21.87 15.96
N SER A 86 -3.29 -21.34 16.62
CA SER A 86 -2.35 -22.10 17.42
C SER A 86 -2.29 -21.47 18.82
N ALA A 87 -1.49 -22.04 19.73
CA ALA A 87 -1.47 -21.64 21.14
C ALA A 87 -1.34 -20.12 21.38
N ASP A 88 -0.57 -19.42 20.56
CA ASP A 88 -0.22 -18.00 20.76
C ASP A 88 -0.58 -17.06 19.60
N LYS A 89 -1.14 -17.59 18.50
CA LYS A 89 -1.51 -16.80 17.31
C LYS A 89 -2.77 -17.32 16.62
N TYR A 90 -3.45 -16.43 15.91
CA TYR A 90 -4.43 -16.78 14.89
C TYR A 90 -3.96 -16.25 13.54
N GLN A 91 -4.41 -16.89 12.47
CA GLN A 91 -4.07 -16.51 11.10
C GLN A 91 -5.23 -16.75 10.15
N VAL A 92 -5.26 -16.04 9.04
CA VAL A 92 -6.08 -16.42 7.90
C VAL A 92 -5.33 -17.54 7.19
N GLU A 93 -5.79 -18.78 7.37
CA GLU A 93 -5.15 -19.96 6.78
C GLU A 93 -5.34 -20.00 5.27
N GLU A 94 -6.54 -19.70 4.82
CA GLU A 94 -6.91 -19.74 3.41
C GLU A 94 -7.85 -18.58 3.08
N LEU A 95 -7.53 -17.88 2.01
CA LEU A 95 -8.38 -16.89 1.40
C LEU A 95 -8.98 -17.51 0.14
N VAL A 96 -10.31 -17.53 0.05
CA VAL A 96 -11.05 -18.10 -1.09
C VAL A 96 -11.88 -17.00 -1.74
N PHE A 97 -11.77 -16.86 -3.04
CA PHE A 97 -12.53 -15.89 -3.81
C PHE A 97 -13.39 -16.61 -4.85
N HIS A 98 -14.70 -16.40 -4.76
CA HIS A 98 -15.68 -16.84 -5.73
C HIS A 98 -16.09 -15.64 -6.58
N TYR A 99 -16.03 -15.79 -7.90
CA TYR A 99 -16.52 -14.78 -8.82
C TYR A 99 -17.30 -15.41 -9.96
N ASN A 100 -18.44 -14.81 -10.26
CA ASN A 100 -19.34 -15.23 -11.31
C ASN A 100 -19.02 -14.52 -12.63
N LEU A 101 -18.43 -15.25 -13.57
CA LEU A 101 -18.11 -14.70 -14.89
C LEU A 101 -19.35 -14.44 -15.76
N SER A 102 -20.54 -14.90 -15.35
CA SER A 102 -21.82 -14.56 -16.00
C SER A 102 -22.37 -13.20 -15.60
N ASP A 103 -21.79 -12.55 -14.59
CA ASP A 103 -22.17 -11.19 -14.23
C ASP A 103 -21.68 -10.19 -15.29
N ALA A 104 -22.56 -9.84 -16.21
CA ALA A 104 -22.25 -8.90 -17.30
C ALA A 104 -21.91 -7.48 -16.82
N THR A 105 -22.19 -7.14 -15.56
CA THR A 105 -21.87 -5.80 -15.01
C THR A 105 -20.37 -5.66 -14.71
N LEU A 106 -19.73 -6.73 -14.22
CA LEU A 106 -18.29 -6.80 -13.96
C LEU A 106 -17.51 -7.47 -15.10
N PHE A 107 -18.13 -8.44 -15.77
CA PHE A 107 -17.52 -9.29 -16.79
C PHE A 107 -18.28 -9.22 -18.13
N PRO A 108 -18.31 -8.05 -18.80
CA PRO A 108 -19.02 -7.91 -20.06
C PRO A 108 -18.44 -8.83 -21.14
N ASN A 109 -19.32 -9.54 -21.85
CA ASN A 109 -18.98 -10.48 -22.93
C ASN A 109 -18.00 -11.60 -22.50
N SER A 110 -18.06 -12.02 -21.23
CA SER A 110 -17.33 -13.20 -20.80
C SER A 110 -17.78 -14.45 -21.56
N THR A 111 -16.81 -15.28 -21.95
CA THR A 111 -17.04 -16.53 -22.69
C THR A 111 -17.16 -17.77 -21.79
N ALA A 112 -16.77 -17.65 -20.52
CA ALA A 112 -16.92 -18.71 -19.53
C ALA A 112 -18.11 -18.34 -18.64
N GLY A 113 -19.28 -18.93 -18.86
CA GLY A 113 -20.52 -18.62 -18.12
C GLY A 113 -20.60 -19.24 -16.72
N ASP A 114 -19.47 -19.49 -16.06
CA ASP A 114 -19.41 -20.25 -14.81
C ASP A 114 -18.90 -19.40 -13.64
N VAL A 115 -19.31 -19.78 -12.43
CA VAL A 115 -18.66 -19.35 -11.19
C VAL A 115 -17.27 -19.98 -11.11
N LYS A 116 -16.26 -19.15 -10.86
CA LYS A 116 -14.88 -19.59 -10.66
C LYS A 116 -14.47 -19.40 -9.20
N THR A 117 -13.72 -20.36 -8.71
CA THR A 117 -13.14 -20.36 -7.37
C THR A 117 -11.62 -20.32 -7.48
N VAL A 118 -11.00 -19.37 -6.78
CA VAL A 118 -9.55 -19.33 -6.57
C VAL A 118 -9.27 -19.27 -5.08
N SER A 119 -8.19 -19.91 -4.63
CA SER A 119 -7.76 -19.83 -3.24
C SER A 119 -6.26 -19.66 -3.12
N HIS A 120 -5.84 -19.08 -2.00
CA HIS A 120 -4.43 -18.89 -1.65
C HIS A 120 -4.25 -18.89 -0.13
N LYS A 121 -3.12 -19.43 0.33
CA LYS A 121 -2.77 -19.35 1.76
C LYS A 121 -2.40 -17.92 2.09
N SER A 122 -3.09 -17.32 3.06
CA SER A 122 -2.83 -15.94 3.42
C SER A 122 -1.67 -15.84 4.43
N ILE A 123 -1.01 -14.70 4.42
CA ILE A 123 0.07 -14.34 5.36
C ILE A 123 -0.41 -13.33 6.42
N ILE A 124 -1.72 -13.15 6.55
CA ILE A 124 -2.33 -12.34 7.62
C ILE A 124 -2.33 -13.18 8.90
N GLN A 125 -1.57 -12.74 9.89
CA GLN A 125 -1.46 -13.40 11.19
C GLN A 125 -1.31 -12.38 12.32
N ALA A 126 -1.83 -12.72 13.49
CA ALA A 126 -1.71 -11.90 14.69
C ALA A 126 -1.64 -12.75 15.96
N ARG A 127 -1.13 -12.17 17.05
CA ARG A 127 -1.13 -12.84 18.35
C ARG A 127 -2.55 -12.98 18.89
N ARG A 128 -2.81 -14.07 19.60
CA ARG A 128 -4.08 -14.28 20.32
C ARG A 128 -4.35 -13.11 21.28
N GLY A 129 -5.61 -12.66 21.33
CA GLY A 129 -6.02 -11.52 22.17
C GLY A 129 -5.47 -10.16 21.70
N THR A 130 -5.16 -10.03 20.40
CA THR A 130 -4.77 -8.76 19.79
C THR A 130 -5.51 -8.56 18.48
N LYS A 131 -5.85 -7.30 18.16
CA LYS A 131 -6.35 -6.94 16.84
C LYS A 131 -5.20 -6.85 15.84
N TYR A 132 -5.32 -7.51 14.71
CA TYR A 132 -4.45 -7.29 13.57
C TYR A 132 -4.73 -5.91 12.99
N ARG A 133 -3.69 -5.11 12.72
CA ARG A 133 -3.83 -3.82 12.03
C ARG A 133 -2.81 -3.71 10.91
N CYS A 134 -3.29 -3.37 9.71
CA CYS A 134 -2.47 -3.13 8.53
C CYS A 134 -3.05 -2.00 7.69
N ILE A 135 -2.45 -0.82 7.77
CA ILE A 135 -2.84 0.37 7.02
C ILE A 135 -2.35 0.25 5.58
N ASN A 136 -1.09 -0.16 5.41
CA ASN A 136 -0.47 -0.29 4.11
C ASN A 136 -1.08 -1.41 3.27
N SER A 137 -0.98 -1.24 1.95
CA SER A 137 -1.59 -2.17 1.00
C SER A 137 -0.82 -3.49 0.97
N LYS A 138 -1.55 -4.59 1.07
CA LYS A 138 -1.05 -5.95 1.05
C LYS A 138 -1.65 -6.71 -0.12
N HIS A 139 -0.79 -7.18 -1.01
CA HIS A 139 -1.19 -7.82 -2.26
C HIS A 139 -1.10 -9.35 -2.14
N ILE A 140 -2.15 -10.03 -2.55
CA ILE A 140 -2.24 -11.49 -2.57
C ILE A 140 -2.61 -11.92 -3.99
N SER A 141 -1.71 -12.65 -4.65
CA SER A 141 -1.93 -13.17 -6.01
C SER A 141 -2.45 -14.61 -5.99
N MET A 142 -3.57 -14.84 -6.67
CA MET A 142 -4.31 -16.10 -6.75
C MET A 142 -4.50 -16.53 -8.20
N ARG A 143 -3.42 -16.93 -8.87
CA ARG A 143 -3.40 -17.36 -10.29
C ARG A 143 -3.86 -16.25 -11.24
N THR A 144 -5.16 -16.18 -11.52
CA THR A 144 -5.78 -15.22 -12.46
C THR A 144 -6.44 -14.04 -11.74
N VAL A 145 -6.37 -14.00 -10.41
CA VAL A 145 -6.95 -12.93 -9.60
C VAL A 145 -5.89 -12.36 -8.67
N ASN A 146 -5.81 -11.04 -8.60
CA ASN A 146 -5.04 -10.33 -7.58
C ASN A 146 -6.01 -9.64 -6.62
N VAL A 147 -5.81 -9.87 -5.33
CA VAL A 147 -6.60 -9.26 -4.25
C VAL A 147 -5.67 -8.34 -3.45
N THR A 148 -6.05 -7.08 -3.30
CA THR A 148 -5.30 -6.09 -2.52
C THR A 148 -6.13 -5.70 -1.30
N PHE A 149 -5.58 -5.95 -0.12
CA PHE A 149 -6.12 -5.50 1.15
C PHE A 149 -5.44 -4.19 1.55
N SER A 150 -6.21 -3.22 2.05
CA SER A 150 -5.67 -2.00 2.65
C SER A 150 -6.56 -1.54 3.79
N ASN A 151 -5.99 -0.78 4.72
CA ASN A 151 -6.70 -0.30 5.92
C ASN A 151 -7.50 -1.42 6.62
N VAL A 152 -6.79 -2.51 6.94
CA VAL A 152 -7.34 -3.70 7.58
C VAL A 152 -7.22 -3.57 9.09
N THR A 153 -8.33 -3.69 9.81
CA THR A 153 -8.36 -4.02 11.23
C THR A 153 -9.17 -5.30 11.39
N LEU A 154 -8.54 -6.38 11.84
CA LEU A 154 -9.15 -7.71 11.86
C LEU A 154 -8.89 -8.38 13.20
N GLU A 155 -9.89 -9.03 13.76
CA GLU A 155 -9.72 -9.93 14.88
C GLU A 155 -10.67 -11.10 14.76
N ALA A 156 -10.16 -12.29 15.05
CA ALA A 156 -10.93 -13.52 15.12
C ALA A 156 -10.78 -14.13 16.52
N TYR A 157 -11.70 -15.02 16.88
CA TYR A 157 -11.78 -15.66 18.19
C TYR A 157 -11.98 -14.67 19.35
N LEU A 158 -12.83 -13.66 19.13
CA LEU A 158 -13.14 -12.68 20.15
C LEU A 158 -13.85 -13.30 21.36
N THR A 159 -13.43 -12.90 22.56
CA THR A 159 -14.08 -13.29 23.81
C THR A 159 -15.01 -12.21 24.36
N ASN A 160 -14.71 -10.94 24.12
CA ASN A 160 -15.41 -9.77 24.69
C ASN A 160 -16.34 -9.06 23.68
N GLY A 161 -16.46 -9.59 22.46
CA GLY A 161 -17.33 -9.05 21.41
C GLY A 161 -16.92 -7.68 20.84
N THR A 162 -15.77 -7.15 21.23
CA THR A 162 -15.14 -5.93 20.70
C THR A 162 -13.67 -6.18 20.42
N PHE A 163 -13.07 -5.39 19.53
CA PHE A 163 -11.63 -5.44 19.29
C PHE A 163 -10.81 -5.38 20.59
N SER A 164 -9.76 -6.18 20.64
CA SER A 164 -8.76 -6.15 21.70
C SER A 164 -8.07 -4.79 21.75
N VAL A 165 -7.71 -4.38 22.97
CA VAL A 165 -6.98 -3.14 23.22
C VAL A 165 -5.58 -3.21 22.59
N ASN A 166 -4.93 -4.36 22.76
CA ASN A 166 -3.61 -4.63 22.18
C ASN A 166 -3.72 -4.91 20.68
N LYS A 167 -2.71 -4.50 19.93
CA LYS A 167 -2.63 -4.69 18.47
C LYS A 167 -1.40 -5.50 18.06
N THR A 168 -1.55 -6.31 17.03
CA THR A 168 -0.43 -6.83 16.23
C THR A 168 -0.40 -6.05 14.93
N GLU A 169 0.68 -5.30 14.69
CA GLU A 169 0.84 -4.56 13.45
C GLU A 169 1.48 -5.45 12.39
N CYS A 170 1.06 -5.25 11.15
CA CYS A 170 1.63 -5.98 10.04
C CYS A 170 3.06 -5.53 9.73
N PRO A 171 3.91 -6.40 9.17
CA PRO A 171 5.27 -6.03 8.74
C PRO A 171 5.29 -4.82 7.81
N GLU A 172 4.26 -4.65 6.99
CA GLU A 172 4.12 -3.54 6.06
C GLU A 172 3.96 -2.18 6.75
N ASP A 173 3.45 -2.15 8.00
CA ASP A 173 3.28 -0.94 8.80
C ASP A 173 4.46 -0.69 9.77
N MET A 174 5.36 -1.67 9.93
CA MET A 174 6.45 -1.57 10.88
C MET A 174 7.61 -0.74 10.30
N VAL A 175 7.73 0.51 10.78
CA VAL A 175 8.93 1.33 10.62
C VAL A 175 10.03 0.77 11.56
N PRO A 176 11.30 0.63 11.14
CA PRO A 176 12.36 0.16 12.03
C PRO A 176 12.52 1.15 13.18
N THR A 177 11.97 0.81 14.35
CA THR A 177 11.98 1.68 15.52
C THR A 177 13.30 1.47 16.25
N THR A 178 14.23 2.40 16.09
CA THR A 178 15.46 2.43 16.90
C THR A 178 15.09 2.86 18.32
N THR A 179 15.17 1.94 19.27
CA THR A 179 14.94 2.20 20.69
C THR A 179 16.04 3.11 21.23
N VAL A 180 15.73 4.38 21.47
CA VAL A 180 16.64 5.32 22.16
C VAL A 180 16.28 5.35 23.64
N LEU A 181 17.19 4.85 24.48
CA LEU A 181 17.09 4.89 25.94
C LEU A 181 17.22 6.36 26.43
N PRO A 182 16.55 6.78 27.52
CA PRO A 182 16.60 8.17 27.97
C PRO A 182 17.88 8.46 28.73
N THR A 183 18.63 9.51 28.32
CA THR A 183 19.70 10.09 29.12
C THR A 183 19.36 11.51 29.58
N THR A 184 19.55 11.69 30.89
CA THR A 184 19.33 12.85 31.74
C THR A 184 20.14 14.08 31.26
N PRO A 185 19.67 15.33 31.51
CA PRO A 185 20.29 16.53 30.95
C PRO A 185 21.47 17.01 31.81
N LYS A 186 22.61 17.32 31.18
CA LYS A 186 23.60 18.21 31.79
C LYS A 186 24.33 19.10 30.76
N GLN A 187 24.10 20.40 30.97
CA GLN A 187 24.82 21.62 30.61
C GLN A 187 25.93 21.61 29.54
N THR A 188 25.64 22.44 28.53
CA THR A 188 26.46 23.31 27.68
C THR A 188 27.96 23.43 27.99
N THR A 189 28.79 23.09 27.00
CA THR A 189 29.92 23.94 26.58
C THR A 189 30.31 23.64 25.13
N SER A 190 30.61 24.71 24.40
CA SER A 190 30.91 24.78 22.98
C SER A 190 32.36 24.36 22.69
N GLN A 191 32.56 23.43 21.75
CA GLN A 191 33.75 23.35 20.89
C GLN A 191 33.52 22.44 19.66
N ALA A 192 34.20 22.78 18.57
CA ALA A 192 34.02 22.30 17.19
C ALA A 192 34.35 20.80 16.96
N PRO A 193 33.89 20.19 15.84
CA PRO A 193 33.73 18.74 15.69
C PRO A 193 35.04 18.01 15.35
N ALA A 194 35.34 16.96 16.11
CA ALA A 194 36.25 15.89 15.70
C ALA A 194 35.44 14.72 15.12
N THR A 195 35.74 14.35 13.88
CA THR A 195 35.17 13.24 13.12
C THR A 195 35.46 11.89 13.79
N SER A 196 34.40 11.13 14.08
CA SER A 196 34.44 9.71 14.45
C SER A 196 33.56 8.91 13.49
N PRO A 197 33.89 7.64 13.15
CA PRO A 197 33.43 6.96 11.95
C PRO A 197 31.95 6.58 12.00
N ALA A 198 31.28 6.75 10.86
CA ALA A 198 29.87 6.42 10.67
C ALA A 198 29.57 4.93 10.97
N PRO A 199 28.41 4.62 11.59
CA PRO A 199 27.89 3.27 11.66
C PRO A 199 27.52 2.77 10.26
N THR A 200 27.89 1.53 9.97
CA THR A 200 27.75 0.85 8.68
C THR A 200 26.32 0.95 8.16
N SER A 201 26.17 1.57 6.99
CA SER A 201 24.91 1.94 6.34
C SER A 201 24.05 0.72 5.99
N SER A 202 22.77 0.76 6.37
CA SER A 202 21.68 0.19 5.59
C SER A 202 21.87 0.54 4.10
N PRO A 203 21.52 -0.31 3.12
CA PRO A 203 21.69 0.02 1.71
C PRO A 203 21.11 1.41 1.44
N ALA A 204 21.94 2.32 0.93
CA ALA A 204 21.55 3.69 0.74
C ALA A 204 20.42 3.77 -0.29
N ASN A 205 19.36 4.51 0.02
CA ASN A 205 18.33 4.87 -0.96
C ASN A 205 19.00 5.47 -2.20
N PRO A 206 18.50 5.16 -3.41
CA PRO A 206 19.10 5.67 -4.64
C PRO A 206 19.11 7.21 -4.63
N ALA A 207 20.22 7.78 -5.11
CA ALA A 207 20.37 9.22 -5.19
C ALA A 207 19.32 9.82 -6.15
N VAL A 208 18.79 10.99 -5.81
CA VAL A 208 17.79 11.67 -6.63
C VAL A 208 18.45 12.25 -7.88
N GLY A 209 18.02 11.80 -9.05
CA GLY A 209 18.43 12.37 -10.32
C GLY A 209 17.51 13.48 -10.78
N LYS A 210 18.03 14.37 -11.62
CA LYS A 210 17.28 15.47 -12.24
C LYS A 210 17.21 15.22 -13.73
N TYR A 211 15.99 15.04 -14.23
CA TYR A 211 15.73 14.66 -15.61
C TYR A 211 14.79 15.67 -16.25
N ASN A 212 15.04 15.99 -17.51
CA ASN A 212 14.15 16.81 -18.31
C ASN A 212 13.96 16.22 -19.71
N VAL A 213 12.84 16.59 -20.31
CA VAL A 213 12.57 16.38 -21.74
C VAL A 213 12.08 17.69 -22.31
N THR A 214 12.79 18.17 -23.33
CA THR A 214 12.47 19.41 -24.03
C THR A 214 11.87 19.07 -25.39
N GLY A 215 10.64 19.52 -25.61
CA GLY A 215 9.96 19.44 -26.89
C GLY A 215 10.11 20.72 -27.71
N PRO A 216 9.42 20.83 -28.86
CA PRO A 216 9.46 22.01 -29.71
C PRO A 216 8.93 23.29 -29.01
N ASN A 217 8.04 23.13 -28.04
CA ASN A 217 7.42 24.23 -27.29
C ASN A 217 8.08 24.47 -25.92
N GLY A 218 9.31 23.99 -25.72
CA GLY A 218 10.02 24.06 -24.44
C GLY A 218 9.94 22.77 -23.62
N THR A 219 10.35 22.84 -22.36
CA THR A 219 10.35 21.68 -21.45
C THR A 219 8.94 21.20 -21.19
N CYS A 220 8.74 19.89 -21.36
CA CYS A 220 7.42 19.26 -21.26
C CYS A 220 7.40 18.11 -20.24
N ILE A 221 8.57 17.62 -19.81
CA ILE A 221 8.71 16.79 -18.61
C ILE A 221 9.86 17.36 -17.78
N LEU A 222 9.61 17.56 -16.50
CA LEU A 222 10.63 17.81 -15.49
C LEU A 222 10.42 16.81 -14.37
N ALA A 223 11.44 16.03 -14.03
CA ALA A 223 11.31 14.94 -13.06
C ALA A 223 12.56 14.82 -12.19
N TYR A 224 12.38 14.95 -10.89
CA TYR A 224 13.39 14.66 -9.88
C TYR A 224 13.00 13.36 -9.20
N MET A 225 13.83 12.32 -9.25
CA MET A 225 13.50 11.04 -8.61
C MET A 225 14.74 10.17 -8.44
N GLY A 226 14.80 9.43 -7.34
CA GLY A 226 15.69 8.28 -7.17
C GLY A 226 15.01 7.02 -7.68
N LEU A 227 15.74 6.15 -8.36
CA LEU A 227 15.19 4.95 -8.97
C LEU A 227 15.98 3.71 -8.57
N GLN A 228 15.25 2.67 -8.19
CA GLN A 228 15.77 1.32 -7.96
C GLN A 228 14.93 0.33 -8.74
N LEU A 229 15.58 -0.48 -9.55
CA LEU A 229 14.96 -1.58 -10.28
C LEU A 229 15.15 -2.86 -9.47
N ASN A 230 14.05 -3.56 -9.21
CA ASN A 230 14.02 -4.80 -8.45
C ASN A 230 13.43 -5.90 -9.35
N ILE A 231 14.27 -6.82 -9.81
CA ILE A 231 13.86 -7.92 -10.70
C ILE A 231 14.21 -9.27 -10.05
N THR A 232 13.21 -10.12 -9.89
CA THR A 232 13.39 -11.52 -9.52
C THR A 232 13.42 -12.39 -10.78
N TYR A 233 14.45 -13.21 -10.98
CA TYR A 233 14.62 -13.97 -12.23
C TYR A 233 15.05 -15.43 -11.98
N PRO A 234 14.69 -16.37 -12.86
CA PRO A 234 15.17 -17.74 -12.76
C PRO A 234 16.65 -17.85 -13.16
N LYS A 235 17.46 -18.45 -12.29
CA LYS A 235 18.86 -18.76 -12.55
C LYS A 235 19.02 -20.05 -13.35
N LYS A 236 20.23 -20.30 -13.85
CA LYS A 236 20.62 -21.53 -14.55
C LYS A 236 20.51 -22.79 -13.68
N ASP A 237 20.62 -22.66 -12.36
CA ASP A 237 20.47 -23.74 -11.37
C ASP A 237 19.01 -23.94 -10.90
N GLU A 238 18.05 -23.37 -11.64
CA GLU A 238 16.60 -23.42 -11.37
C GLU A 238 16.13 -22.74 -10.07
N LYS A 239 17.03 -22.08 -9.34
CA LYS A 239 16.66 -21.21 -8.20
C LYS A 239 16.26 -19.81 -8.69
N MET A 240 15.54 -19.08 -7.86
CA MET A 240 15.26 -17.66 -8.10
C MET A 240 16.44 -16.80 -7.64
N GLY A 241 16.84 -15.86 -8.48
CA GLY A 241 17.77 -14.78 -8.18
C GLY A 241 17.03 -13.46 -8.03
N LEU A 242 17.70 -12.49 -7.40
CA LEU A 242 17.24 -11.12 -7.24
C LEU A 242 18.32 -10.20 -7.81
N ASP A 243 17.94 -9.33 -8.75
CA ASP A 243 18.76 -8.25 -9.26
C ASP A 243 18.18 -6.94 -8.72
N LEU A 244 18.99 -6.21 -7.95
CA LEU A 244 18.62 -4.93 -7.35
C LEU A 244 19.57 -3.86 -7.89
N LEU A 245 19.07 -3.06 -8.83
CA LEU A 245 19.86 -2.07 -9.55
C LEU A 245 19.43 -0.65 -9.16
N ASN A 246 20.29 0.04 -8.41
CA ASN A 246 20.14 1.47 -8.15
C ASN A 246 20.65 2.29 -9.34
N PHE A 247 19.82 3.21 -9.82
CA PHE A 247 20.24 4.16 -10.86
C PHE A 247 21.18 5.19 -10.26
N ILE A 248 22.28 5.47 -10.97
CA ILE A 248 23.21 6.52 -10.61
C ILE A 248 22.93 7.74 -11.50
N PRO A 249 22.41 8.85 -10.94
CA PRO A 249 21.98 9.99 -11.75
C PRO A 249 23.01 10.54 -12.73
N GLN A 250 24.28 10.64 -12.30
CA GLN A 250 25.37 11.19 -13.13
C GLN A 250 25.65 10.35 -14.39
N ASN A 251 25.29 9.07 -14.35
CA ASN A 251 25.49 8.12 -15.44
C ASN A 251 24.17 7.75 -16.15
N THR A 252 23.07 8.39 -15.76
CA THR A 252 21.74 8.15 -16.33
C THR A 252 21.43 9.24 -17.34
N THR A 253 21.08 8.85 -18.56
CA THR A 253 20.67 9.78 -19.61
C THR A 253 19.16 9.85 -19.72
N SER A 254 18.61 11.06 -19.82
CA SER A 254 17.19 11.29 -20.10
C SER A 254 16.96 11.63 -21.56
N SER A 255 15.92 11.05 -22.14
CA SER A 255 15.37 11.40 -23.44
C SER A 255 13.85 11.24 -23.40
N GLY A 256 13.14 11.63 -24.45
CA GLY A 256 11.70 11.52 -24.41
C GLY A 256 11.00 12.22 -25.56
N THR A 257 9.68 12.15 -25.53
CA THR A 257 8.82 12.87 -26.47
C THR A 257 7.58 13.36 -25.74
N CYS A 258 7.02 14.48 -26.18
CA CYS A 258 5.79 15.01 -25.64
C CYS A 258 4.85 15.34 -26.79
N ASN A 259 3.67 14.77 -26.72
CA ASN A 259 2.53 15.07 -27.56
C ASN A 259 1.48 15.82 -26.72
N ASN A 260 0.38 16.23 -27.36
CA ASN A 260 -0.68 16.96 -26.68
C ASN A 260 -1.36 16.15 -25.56
N THR A 261 -1.40 14.81 -25.67
CA THR A 261 -2.13 13.94 -24.73
C THR A 261 -1.26 12.87 -24.07
N SER A 262 -0.01 12.72 -24.50
CA SER A 262 0.91 11.68 -24.01
C SER A 262 2.34 12.21 -23.92
N ALA A 263 3.08 11.84 -22.90
CA ALA A 263 4.49 12.15 -22.78
C ALA A 263 5.28 10.92 -22.34
N LEU A 264 6.48 10.76 -22.89
CA LEU A 264 7.38 9.64 -22.64
C LEU A 264 8.68 10.16 -22.05
N LEU A 265 9.04 9.68 -20.86
CA LEU A 265 10.35 9.88 -20.26
C LEU A 265 11.14 8.58 -20.32
N ASN A 266 12.21 8.58 -21.11
CA ASN A 266 13.13 7.47 -21.26
C ASN A 266 14.39 7.75 -20.44
N LEU A 267 14.67 6.90 -19.46
CA LEU A 267 15.90 6.93 -18.68
C LEU A 267 16.74 5.72 -19.04
N THR A 268 17.98 5.96 -19.44
CA THR A 268 18.93 4.90 -19.80
C THR A 268 20.14 4.98 -18.89
N PHE A 269 20.41 3.89 -18.18
CA PHE A 269 21.55 3.71 -17.29
C PHE A 269 22.23 2.39 -17.65
N GLU A 270 23.48 2.47 -18.11
CA GLU A 270 24.23 1.32 -18.64
C GLU A 270 23.45 0.54 -19.73
N LYS A 271 23.07 -0.70 -19.44
CA LYS A 271 22.29 -1.59 -20.32
C LYS A 271 20.79 -1.56 -20.01
N THR A 272 20.39 -0.82 -18.98
CA THR A 272 19.01 -0.74 -18.51
C THR A 272 18.34 0.49 -19.09
N ARG A 273 17.15 0.30 -19.65
CA ARG A 273 16.26 1.36 -20.11
C ARG A 273 14.93 1.27 -19.40
N VAL A 274 14.47 2.39 -18.84
CA VAL A 274 13.16 2.55 -18.20
C VAL A 274 12.40 3.63 -18.94
N ILE A 275 11.17 3.36 -19.33
CA ILE A 275 10.30 4.28 -20.06
C ILE A 275 9.07 4.52 -19.19
N PHE A 276 8.89 5.75 -18.74
CA PHE A 276 7.69 6.22 -18.07
C PHE A 276 6.76 6.86 -19.09
N GLN A 277 5.53 6.36 -19.16
CA GLN A 277 4.49 6.85 -20.05
C GLN A 277 3.43 7.59 -19.25
N PHE A 278 3.35 8.91 -19.47
CA PHE A 278 2.35 9.78 -18.88
C PHE A 278 1.23 10.04 -19.88
N ALA A 279 0.00 10.07 -19.37
CA ALA A 279 -1.18 10.41 -20.13
C ALA A 279 -1.87 11.64 -19.53
N LEU A 280 -2.49 12.45 -20.39
CA LEU A 280 -3.34 13.56 -20.00
C LEU A 280 -4.81 13.14 -20.01
N ASN A 281 -5.49 13.28 -18.88
CA ASN A 281 -6.94 13.31 -18.85
C ASN A 281 -7.41 14.75 -19.11
N ALA A 282 -7.79 15.04 -20.35
CA ALA A 282 -8.21 16.38 -20.77
C ALA A 282 -9.45 16.87 -20.00
N SER A 283 -10.41 15.99 -19.72
CA SER A 283 -11.65 16.36 -19.03
C SER A 283 -11.43 16.77 -17.57
N ALA A 284 -10.42 16.20 -16.92
CA ALA A 284 -10.08 16.49 -15.52
C ALA A 284 -8.88 17.45 -15.38
N GLU A 285 -8.29 17.87 -16.50
CA GLU A 285 -7.03 18.63 -16.56
C GLU A 285 -5.93 18.06 -15.65
N LYS A 286 -5.80 16.73 -15.63
CA LYS A 286 -4.84 16.01 -14.78
C LYS A 286 -3.97 15.08 -15.61
N PHE A 287 -2.67 15.08 -15.33
CA PHE A 287 -1.78 14.05 -15.84
C PHE A 287 -1.64 12.92 -14.83
N PHE A 288 -1.25 11.74 -15.31
CA PHE A 288 -0.92 10.59 -14.48
C PHE A 288 0.05 9.68 -15.23
N LEU A 289 0.83 8.91 -14.47
CA LEU A 289 1.63 7.83 -15.01
C LEU A 289 0.70 6.68 -15.41
N GLN A 290 0.59 6.44 -16.71
CA GLN A 290 -0.22 5.38 -17.32
C GLN A 290 0.54 4.06 -17.42
N GLY A 291 1.84 4.12 -17.65
CA GLY A 291 2.62 2.91 -17.82
C GLY A 291 4.11 3.06 -17.61
N VAL A 292 4.76 1.93 -17.37
CA VAL A 292 6.20 1.80 -17.25
C VAL A 292 6.66 0.59 -18.06
N SER A 293 7.70 0.77 -18.85
CA SER A 293 8.39 -0.32 -19.55
C SER A 293 9.85 -0.37 -19.15
N VAL A 294 10.37 -1.57 -18.91
CA VAL A 294 11.77 -1.82 -18.56
C VAL A 294 12.35 -2.82 -19.54
N SER A 295 13.57 -2.55 -19.99
CA SER A 295 14.40 -3.50 -20.71
C SER A 295 15.82 -3.47 -20.16
N THR A 296 16.39 -4.63 -19.83
CA THR A 296 17.76 -4.72 -19.30
C THR A 296 18.43 -6.06 -19.63
N THR A 297 19.71 -6.16 -19.32
CA THR A 297 20.47 -7.41 -19.31
C THR A 297 20.70 -7.84 -17.86
N LEU A 298 20.12 -8.97 -17.48
CA LEU A 298 20.26 -9.59 -16.17
C LEU A 298 21.68 -10.16 -15.94
N PRO A 299 22.04 -10.44 -14.68
CA PRO A 299 23.31 -11.07 -14.34
C PRO A 299 23.57 -12.40 -15.08
N PRO A 300 24.84 -12.81 -15.28
CA PRO A 300 25.21 -13.97 -16.12
C PRO A 300 24.69 -15.33 -15.64
N ASP A 301 24.28 -15.45 -14.39
CA ASP A 301 23.66 -16.62 -13.80
C ASP A 301 22.17 -16.76 -14.13
N ALA A 302 21.55 -15.73 -14.74
CA ALA A 302 20.19 -15.80 -15.27
C ALA A 302 20.06 -16.85 -16.38
N LYS A 303 18.93 -17.57 -16.38
CA LYS A 303 18.58 -18.52 -17.44
C LYS A 303 18.37 -17.81 -18.78
N ASN A 304 17.72 -16.65 -18.75
CA ASN A 304 17.54 -15.75 -19.88
C ASN A 304 18.19 -14.40 -19.54
N PRO A 305 19.27 -13.99 -20.24
CA PRO A 305 19.99 -12.76 -19.90
C PRO A 305 19.25 -11.50 -20.31
N ASN A 306 18.38 -11.54 -21.33
CA ASN A 306 17.62 -10.38 -21.76
C ASN A 306 16.28 -10.34 -21.05
N PHE A 307 16.02 -9.24 -20.34
CA PHE A 307 14.77 -8.99 -19.64
C PHE A 307 14.03 -7.82 -20.26
N GLY A 308 12.73 -8.00 -20.48
CA GLY A 308 11.84 -6.97 -20.99
C GLY A 308 10.46 -7.14 -20.38
N ALA A 309 9.92 -6.07 -19.81
CA ALA A 309 8.60 -6.07 -19.20
C ALA A 309 7.95 -4.70 -19.37
N SER A 310 6.62 -4.69 -19.46
CA SER A 310 5.85 -3.44 -19.54
C SER A 310 4.51 -3.59 -18.85
N ASN A 311 4.06 -2.51 -18.23
CA ASN A 311 2.73 -2.39 -17.66
C ASN A 311 2.15 -1.06 -18.10
N ASN A 312 1.07 -1.09 -18.89
CA ASN A 312 0.41 0.09 -19.45
C ASN A 312 -0.89 0.45 -18.70
N SER A 313 -1.04 -0.08 -17.48
CA SER A 313 -2.24 0.09 -16.64
C SER A 313 -1.88 0.53 -15.22
N ILE A 314 -0.80 1.31 -15.10
CA ILE A 314 -0.40 2.01 -13.89
C ILE A 314 -1.26 3.27 -13.79
N SER A 315 -1.58 3.68 -12.57
CA SER A 315 -2.24 4.95 -12.28
C SER A 315 -1.60 5.53 -11.03
N GLY A 316 -0.46 6.19 -11.20
CA GLY A 316 0.32 6.80 -10.13
C GLY A 316 0.84 8.18 -10.53
N LEU A 317 1.61 8.83 -9.64
CA LEU A 317 2.27 10.11 -9.91
C LEU A 317 1.36 11.16 -10.56
N ARG A 318 0.15 11.34 -10.02
CA ARG A 318 -0.88 12.19 -10.63
C ARG A 318 -0.84 13.61 -10.07
N ALA A 319 -0.97 14.61 -10.93
CA ALA A 319 -1.24 15.98 -10.50
C ALA A 319 -2.04 16.74 -11.56
N SER A 320 -2.56 17.91 -11.18
CA SER A 320 -3.21 18.84 -12.10
C SER A 320 -2.18 19.43 -13.08
N VAL A 321 -2.60 19.71 -14.31
CA VAL A 321 -1.73 20.32 -15.33
C VAL A 321 -1.26 21.69 -14.84
N GLY A 322 0.06 21.92 -14.85
CA GLY A 322 0.69 23.12 -14.31
C GLY A 322 1.17 22.97 -12.85
N ASN A 323 0.76 21.92 -12.15
CA ASN A 323 1.27 21.54 -10.84
C ASN A 323 2.30 20.41 -10.95
N SER A 324 3.10 20.23 -9.90
CA SER A 324 4.03 19.11 -9.74
C SER A 324 3.51 18.12 -8.72
N TYR A 325 3.58 16.82 -9.03
CA TYR A 325 3.38 15.77 -8.05
C TYR A 325 4.64 15.61 -7.20
N LYS A 326 4.53 15.48 -5.88
CA LYS A 326 5.68 15.22 -5.00
C LYS A 326 5.40 14.11 -3.99
N CYS A 327 6.33 13.18 -3.84
CA CYS A 327 6.29 12.15 -2.80
C CYS A 327 7.71 11.87 -2.29
N ASN A 328 7.97 12.12 -1.01
CA ASN A 328 9.23 11.80 -0.35
C ASN A 328 9.30 10.31 0.01
N SER A 329 8.16 9.72 0.38
CA SER A 329 8.00 8.28 0.61
C SER A 329 8.31 7.45 -0.64
N GLU A 330 8.72 6.20 -0.43
CA GLU A 330 8.97 5.23 -1.50
C GLU A 330 7.66 4.80 -2.16
N GLU A 331 7.61 4.89 -3.49
CA GLU A 331 6.51 4.36 -4.31
C GLU A 331 6.98 3.16 -5.15
N ASN A 332 6.27 2.05 -5.03
CA ASN A 332 6.57 0.81 -5.74
C ASN A 332 5.72 0.70 -7.00
N LEU A 333 6.32 0.87 -8.17
CA LEU A 333 5.66 0.73 -9.47
C LEU A 333 5.81 -0.70 -9.98
N GLN A 334 4.77 -1.51 -9.77
CA GLN A 334 4.78 -2.91 -10.19
C GLN A 334 4.59 -3.05 -11.70
N ILE A 335 5.59 -3.61 -12.38
CA ILE A 335 5.53 -3.90 -13.82
C ILE A 335 4.99 -5.31 -14.04
N THR A 336 5.53 -6.30 -13.32
CA THR A 336 5.07 -7.69 -13.30
C THR A 336 5.18 -8.25 -11.89
N ASP A 337 4.76 -9.51 -11.67
CA ASP A 337 4.96 -10.21 -10.39
C ASP A 337 6.45 -10.38 -10.02
N GLN A 338 7.33 -10.21 -11.00
CA GLN A 338 8.77 -10.43 -10.89
C GLN A 338 9.59 -9.15 -11.06
N ALA A 339 8.95 -8.00 -11.34
CA ALA A 339 9.67 -6.75 -11.59
C ALA A 339 8.93 -5.53 -11.03
N LEU A 340 9.65 -4.76 -10.24
CA LEU A 340 9.22 -3.53 -9.58
C LEU A 340 10.21 -2.42 -9.91
N VAL A 341 9.68 -1.21 -10.14
CA VAL A 341 10.48 0.02 -10.18
C VAL A 341 10.11 0.82 -8.93
N ASN A 342 11.06 0.92 -8.02
CA ASN A 342 10.89 1.66 -6.78
C ASN A 342 11.37 3.09 -7.01
N VAL A 343 10.50 4.05 -6.70
CA VAL A 343 10.73 5.48 -6.91
C VAL A 343 10.82 6.16 -5.56
N PHE A 344 11.88 6.93 -5.34
CA PHE A 344 12.17 7.60 -4.07
C PHE A 344 12.25 9.11 -4.28
N ASN A 345 11.71 9.88 -3.34
CA ASN A 345 11.79 11.35 -3.37
C ASN A 345 11.42 11.92 -4.74
N VAL A 346 10.28 11.47 -5.28
CA VAL A 346 9.80 11.87 -6.59
C VAL A 346 9.21 13.28 -6.51
N GLN A 347 9.57 14.12 -7.47
CA GLN A 347 8.84 15.30 -7.85
C GLN A 347 8.75 15.35 -9.37
N VAL A 348 7.56 15.31 -9.94
CA VAL A 348 7.38 15.23 -11.40
C VAL A 348 6.27 16.16 -11.88
N GLN A 349 6.51 16.80 -13.02
CA GLN A 349 5.55 17.64 -13.72
C GLN A 349 5.63 17.38 -15.22
N VAL A 350 4.47 17.35 -15.85
CA VAL A 350 4.33 16.95 -17.25
C VAL A 350 3.40 17.92 -18.00
N PHE A 351 3.60 18.03 -19.31
CA PHE A 351 2.87 18.85 -20.28
C PHE A 351 3.10 20.36 -20.16
N LYS A 352 2.66 20.99 -19.07
CA LYS A 352 2.77 22.44 -18.88
C LYS A 352 3.83 22.76 -17.83
N ILE A 353 4.95 23.34 -18.24
CA ILE A 353 6.07 23.73 -17.36
C ILE A 353 6.48 25.14 -17.74
N ASP A 354 6.38 26.06 -16.79
CA ASP A 354 6.71 27.47 -17.01
C ASP A 354 8.15 27.75 -16.52
N GLY A 355 9.05 28.10 -17.45
CA GLY A 355 10.41 28.54 -17.11
C GLY A 355 11.31 27.48 -16.46
N ASP A 356 11.18 26.22 -16.90
CA ASP A 356 11.99 25.06 -16.44
C ASP A 356 11.97 24.82 -14.92
N LYS A 357 10.90 25.26 -14.25
CA LYS A 357 10.69 25.10 -12.81
C LYS A 357 9.40 24.36 -12.54
N PHE A 358 9.37 23.66 -11.41
CA PHE A 358 8.14 23.09 -10.90
C PHE A 358 7.14 24.18 -10.53
N GLY A 359 5.88 23.96 -10.90
CA GLY A 359 4.74 24.71 -10.40
C GLY A 359 4.36 24.28 -8.99
N PRO A 360 3.15 24.68 -8.52
CA PRO A 360 2.65 24.32 -7.19
C PRO A 360 2.71 22.81 -6.93
N VAL A 361 2.96 22.43 -5.69
CA VAL A 361 3.15 21.02 -5.31
C VAL A 361 1.82 20.40 -4.89
N GLU A 362 1.49 19.24 -5.47
CA GLU A 362 0.49 18.29 -4.98
C GLU A 362 1.22 17.12 -4.33
N GLU A 363 1.14 17.01 -3.01
CA GLU A 363 1.82 15.95 -2.25
C GLU A 363 1.06 14.63 -2.30
N CYS A 364 1.79 13.53 -2.22
CA CYS A 364 1.21 12.20 -2.15
C CYS A 364 0.55 11.96 -0.79
N GLN A 365 -0.47 11.09 -0.80
CA GLN A 365 -1.20 10.71 0.41
C GLN A 365 -0.31 9.99 1.46
N LEU A 366 0.78 9.34 1.01
CA LEU A 366 1.71 8.65 1.91
C LEU A 366 2.43 9.65 2.82
N ASP A 367 2.86 10.80 2.28
CA ASP A 367 3.54 11.84 3.05
C ASP A 367 2.58 12.58 3.97
N GLU A 368 1.35 12.85 3.51
CA GLU A 368 0.31 13.51 4.31
C GLU A 368 0.00 12.69 5.59
N ASN A 369 -0.16 11.37 5.44
CA ASN A 369 -0.46 10.47 6.54
C ASN A 369 0.69 10.36 7.56
N ASN A 370 1.94 10.37 7.09
CA ASN A 370 3.11 10.25 7.96
C ASN A 370 3.25 11.46 8.93
N MET A 371 2.81 12.65 8.51
CA MET A 371 2.79 13.83 9.39
C MET A 371 1.49 13.99 10.19
N LEU A 372 0.35 13.61 9.61
CA LEU A 372 -0.96 13.83 10.22
C LEU A 372 -1.23 12.91 11.42
N ILE A 373 -0.83 11.63 11.34
CA ILE A 373 -1.08 10.65 12.41
C ILE A 373 -0.39 11.07 13.73
N PRO A 374 0.91 11.42 13.76
CA PRO A 374 1.57 11.87 14.98
C PRO A 374 0.94 13.11 15.62
N ILE A 375 0.44 14.06 14.81
CA ILE A 375 -0.19 15.29 15.31
C ILE A 375 -1.49 14.97 16.05
N ILE A 376 -2.34 14.11 15.47
CA ILE A 376 -3.60 13.70 16.10
C ILE A 376 -3.34 12.96 17.42
N VAL A 377 -2.37 12.05 17.43
CA VAL A 377 -2.00 11.31 18.65
C VAL A 377 -1.48 12.27 19.72
N GLY A 378 -0.64 13.24 19.35
CA GLY A 378 -0.13 14.27 20.26
C GLY A 378 -1.22 15.14 20.87
N ALA A 379 -2.18 15.61 20.06
CA ALA A 379 -3.31 16.41 20.52
C ALA A 379 -4.23 15.62 21.49
N ALA A 380 -4.49 14.35 21.19
CA ALA A 380 -5.30 13.48 22.04
C ALA A 380 -4.63 13.24 23.41
N LEU A 381 -3.32 12.97 23.42
CA LEU A 381 -2.55 12.80 24.66
C LEU A 381 -2.54 14.09 25.51
N ALA A 382 -2.33 15.25 24.89
CA ALA A 382 -2.37 16.54 25.59
C ALA A 382 -3.76 16.82 26.20
N GLY A 383 -4.83 16.53 25.44
CA GLY A 383 -6.21 16.66 25.94
C GLY A 383 -6.50 15.75 27.13
N LEU A 384 -6.05 14.49 27.09
CA LEU A 384 -6.23 13.55 28.19
C LEU A 384 -5.50 14.01 29.46
N VAL A 385 -4.26 14.49 29.33
CA VAL A 385 -3.50 15.04 30.46
C VAL A 385 -4.21 16.22 31.10
N LEU A 386 -4.75 17.14 30.27
CA LEU A 386 -5.52 18.28 30.75
C LEU A 386 -6.75 17.85 31.55
N ILE A 387 -7.51 16.87 31.05
CA ILE A 387 -8.70 16.33 31.72
C ILE A 387 -8.33 15.74 33.09
N VAL A 388 -7.25 14.95 33.15
CA VAL A 388 -6.77 14.36 34.41
C VAL A 388 -6.35 15.43 35.42
N LEU A 389 -5.66 16.49 34.98
CA LEU A 389 -5.29 17.60 35.86
C LEU A 389 -6.51 18.35 36.41
N ILE A 390 -7.51 18.62 35.57
CA ILE A 390 -8.76 19.26 36.01
C ILE A 390 -9.48 18.37 37.03
N ALA A 391 -9.62 17.08 36.76
CA ALA A 391 -10.25 16.13 37.69
C ALA A 391 -9.50 16.06 39.03
N TYR A 392 -8.15 16.04 39.00
CA TYR A 392 -7.32 16.06 40.20
C TYR A 392 -7.50 17.34 41.02
N LEU A 393 -7.52 18.52 40.37
CA LEU A 393 -7.73 19.79 41.07
C LEU A 393 -9.11 19.87 41.72
N ILE A 394 -10.15 19.36 41.05
CA ILE A 394 -11.51 19.27 41.61
C ILE A 394 -11.55 18.29 42.80
N GLY A 395 -10.93 17.12 42.66
CA GLY A 395 -10.83 16.12 43.73
C GLY A 395 -10.10 16.64 44.96
N ARG A 396 -8.94 17.29 44.76
CA ARG A 396 -8.16 17.92 45.83
C ARG A 396 -8.94 19.03 46.53
N LYS A 397 -9.68 19.86 45.78
CA LYS A 397 -10.52 20.93 46.37
C LYS A 397 -11.64 20.37 47.25
N ARG A 398 -12.22 19.21 46.91
CA ARG A 398 -13.24 18.55 47.74
C ARG A 398 -12.67 17.83 48.96
N SER A 399 -11.44 17.34 48.90
CA SER A 399 -10.86 16.53 49.99
C SER A 399 -10.43 17.33 51.23
N HIS A 400 -10.40 18.67 51.20
CA HIS A 400 -10.02 19.52 52.34
C HIS A 400 -11.20 19.99 53.23
N ALA A 401 -12.44 19.54 52.97
CA ALA A 401 -13.64 20.04 53.65
C ALA A 401 -14.27 19.11 54.70
N GLY A 402 -13.54 18.14 55.26
CA GLY A 402 -14.13 17.11 56.12
C GLY A 402 -13.24 16.62 57.26
N TYR A 403 -13.06 17.43 58.30
CA TYR A 403 -12.82 16.93 59.65
C TYR A 403 -13.46 17.90 60.65
N GLN A 404 -14.70 17.62 61.06
CA GLN A 404 -15.23 18.14 62.32
C GLN A 404 -14.99 17.06 63.38
N THR A 405 -14.20 17.44 64.38
CA THR A 405 -13.92 16.68 65.60
C THR A 405 -15.19 16.50 66.43
N ILE A 406 -15.46 15.27 66.85
CA ILE A 406 -16.43 14.95 67.91
C ILE A 406 -15.68 14.94 69.24
#